data_AF-A0AAE1NYP8-F1
#
_entry.id   AF-A0AAE1NYP8-F1
#
_cell.length_a   1.000
_cell.length_b   1.000
_cell.length_c   1.000
_cell.angle_alpha   90.00
_cell.angle_beta   90.00
_cell.angle_gamma   90.00
#
_symmetry.space_group_name_H-M   'P 1'
#
loop_
_entity.id
_entity.type
_entity.pdbx_description
1 polymer ?
#
loop_
_entity_poly.entity_id
_entity_poly.type
_entity_poly.pdbx_seq_one_letter_code
_entity_poly.pdbx_strand_id
1 'polypeptide(L)'
;MCVASPINLVKVVGEELGTAEHFLHDTQLNVRLVHLVRDPRALLASRLKTGKDFWPWVLAPGIYDADKNLTSVCSRYQQDLTAARSFLRLYPHRYTLVRYEDLALHPESEVRRLYTFLHLPYTAKVANAVFTHTFGFVADQSILVHPFSTFKNSSATVFAWRKSLPFTKVEKIQEECASVLEAYGYRMFPSPRHYHDDLQYTSLLPLPSTL
;
A
#
# COMPACT_ATOMS: atom_id res chain seq x y z
N MET A 1 -7.61 -22.36 -7.91
CA MET A 1 -7.98 -22.11 -6.50
C MET A 1 -8.11 -23.45 -5.78
N CYS A 2 -7.70 -23.54 -4.52
CA CYS A 2 -7.77 -24.79 -3.76
C CYS A 2 -9.21 -25.01 -3.29
N VAL A 3 -9.93 -25.94 -3.93
CA VAL A 3 -11.34 -26.23 -3.62
C VAL A 3 -11.53 -26.74 -2.19
N ALA A 4 -10.50 -27.39 -1.62
CA ALA A 4 -10.54 -27.92 -0.26
C ALA A 4 -10.39 -26.83 0.83
N SER A 5 -9.98 -25.61 0.48
CA SER A 5 -9.85 -24.53 1.45
C SER A 5 -11.17 -23.78 1.59
N PRO A 6 -11.66 -23.55 2.82
CA PRO A 6 -12.83 -22.70 3.04
C PRO A 6 -12.55 -21.22 2.73
N ILE A 7 -11.28 -20.85 2.58
CA ILE A 7 -10.83 -19.47 2.32
C ILE A 7 -9.95 -19.47 1.07
N ASN A 8 -10.30 -18.64 0.10
CA ASN A 8 -9.50 -18.39 -1.08
C ASN A 8 -8.98 -16.95 -1.03
N LEU A 9 -7.66 -16.78 -0.98
CA LEU A 9 -6.99 -15.49 -1.00
C LEU A 9 -6.34 -15.28 -2.37
N VAL A 10 -6.72 -14.19 -3.03
CA VAL A 10 -6.15 -13.77 -4.31
C VAL A 10 -5.53 -12.41 -4.13
N LYS A 11 -4.26 -12.27 -4.50
CA LYS A 11 -3.56 -10.98 -4.54
C LYS A 11 -3.43 -10.57 -6.00
N VAL A 12 -3.96 -9.39 -6.31
CA VAL A 12 -3.83 -8.75 -7.62
C VAL A 12 -2.95 -7.52 -7.46
N VAL A 13 -2.04 -7.29 -8.41
CA VAL A 13 -1.10 -6.15 -8.39
C VAL A 13 -1.10 -5.50 -9.76
N GLY A 14 -1.23 -4.18 -9.80
CA GLY A 14 -1.14 -3.41 -11.04
C GLY A 14 -2.45 -3.21 -11.79
N GLU A 15 -3.53 -3.89 -11.38
CA GLU A 15 -4.88 -3.68 -11.92
C GLU A 15 -5.57 -2.45 -11.32
N GLU A 16 -6.47 -1.84 -12.09
CA GLU A 16 -7.34 -0.75 -11.64
C GLU A 16 -8.43 -1.27 -10.70
N LEU A 17 -8.65 -0.57 -9.59
CA LEU A 17 -9.60 -0.96 -8.55
C LEU A 17 -11.03 -1.12 -9.09
N GLY A 18 -11.43 -0.27 -10.04
CA GLY A 18 -12.77 -0.29 -10.63
C GLY A 18 -13.15 -1.65 -11.24
N THR A 19 -12.17 -2.39 -11.75
CA THR A 19 -12.40 -3.74 -12.32
C THR A 19 -12.95 -4.74 -11.30
N ALA A 20 -12.69 -4.51 -10.01
CA ALA A 20 -13.17 -5.38 -8.94
C ALA A 20 -14.66 -5.17 -8.58
N GLU A 21 -15.31 -4.14 -9.13
CA GLU A 21 -16.71 -3.81 -8.83
C GLU A 21 -17.64 -4.99 -9.11
N HIS A 22 -17.42 -5.72 -10.21
CA HIS A 22 -18.24 -6.87 -10.58
C HIS A 22 -18.29 -7.94 -9.47
N PHE A 23 -17.17 -8.20 -8.79
CA PHE A 23 -17.12 -9.16 -7.68
C PHE A 23 -17.82 -8.66 -6.41
N LEU A 24 -17.85 -7.34 -6.20
CA LEU A 24 -18.57 -6.72 -5.09
C LEU A 24 -20.07 -6.64 -5.32
N HIS A 25 -20.48 -6.47 -6.58
CA HIS A 25 -21.88 -6.43 -6.98
C HIS A 25 -22.53 -7.82 -6.96
N ASP A 26 -21.82 -8.87 -7.34
CA ASP A 26 -22.35 -10.23 -7.29
C ASP A 26 -22.53 -10.71 -5.83
N THR A 27 -23.79 -10.87 -5.41
CA THR A 27 -24.16 -11.30 -4.06
C THR A 27 -24.08 -12.82 -3.87
N GLN A 28 -23.93 -13.60 -4.94
CA GLN A 28 -23.70 -15.05 -4.86
C GLN A 28 -22.25 -15.33 -4.43
N LEU A 29 -21.33 -14.40 -4.69
CA LEU A 29 -19.95 -14.49 -4.28
C LEU A 29 -19.77 -13.96 -2.86
N ASN A 30 -19.19 -14.76 -1.97
CA ASN A 30 -18.74 -14.29 -0.65
C ASN A 30 -17.36 -13.61 -0.74
N VAL A 31 -17.27 -12.55 -1.52
CA VAL A 31 -16.01 -11.78 -1.73
C VAL A 31 -15.96 -10.58 -0.78
N ARG A 32 -14.82 -10.42 -0.12
CA ARG A 32 -14.42 -9.22 0.61
C ARG A 32 -13.17 -8.64 -0.05
N LEU A 33 -13.21 -7.37 -0.41
CA LEU A 33 -12.13 -6.66 -1.08
C LEU A 33 -11.35 -5.81 -0.06
N VAL A 34 -10.04 -6.04 -0.01
CA VAL A 34 -9.08 -5.23 0.76
C VAL A 34 -8.25 -4.43 -0.23
N HIS A 35 -8.43 -3.12 -0.28
CA HIS A 35 -7.67 -2.22 -1.13
C HIS A 35 -6.50 -1.63 -0.35
N LEU A 36 -5.28 -2.04 -0.70
CA LEU A 36 -4.04 -1.54 -0.10
C LEU A 36 -3.49 -0.36 -0.91
N VAL A 37 -3.54 0.84 -0.35
CA VAL A 37 -2.94 2.06 -0.91
C VAL A 37 -1.59 2.35 -0.26
N ARG A 38 -0.66 2.95 -0.99
CA ARG A 38 0.67 3.36 -0.49
C ARG A 38 0.98 4.79 -0.91
N ASP A 39 1.89 5.48 -0.23
CA ASP A 39 2.37 6.79 -0.66
C ASP A 39 2.96 6.68 -2.09
N PRO A 40 2.44 7.43 -3.09
CA PRO A 40 2.94 7.35 -4.46
C PRO A 40 4.42 7.75 -4.58
N ARG A 41 4.94 8.59 -3.66
CA ARG A 41 6.37 8.93 -3.58
C ARG A 41 7.19 7.72 -3.15
N ALA A 42 6.73 6.99 -2.13
CA ALA A 42 7.36 5.77 -1.66
C ALA A 42 7.31 4.65 -2.71
N LEU A 43 6.18 4.51 -3.40
CA LEU A 43 5.99 3.56 -4.50
C LEU A 43 6.99 3.83 -5.64
N LEU A 44 7.04 5.06 -6.14
CA LEU A 44 7.95 5.44 -7.22
C LEU A 44 9.41 5.31 -6.79
N ALA A 45 9.77 5.71 -5.56
CA ALA A 45 11.12 5.51 -5.03
C ALA A 45 11.52 4.02 -5.03
N SER A 46 10.62 3.14 -4.61
CA SER A 46 10.84 1.69 -4.63
C SER A 46 11.05 1.16 -6.06
N ARG A 47 10.22 1.59 -7.01
CA ARG A 47 10.29 1.15 -8.41
C ARG A 47 11.52 1.67 -9.14
N LEU A 48 11.99 2.87 -8.80
CA LEU A 48 13.24 3.42 -9.32
C LEU A 48 14.46 2.66 -8.80
N LYS A 49 14.42 2.17 -7.55
CA LYS A 49 15.49 1.38 -6.94
C LYS A 49 15.56 -0.05 -7.48
N THR A 50 14.42 -0.66 -7.80
CA THR A 50 14.37 -2.00 -8.40
C THR A 50 14.61 -1.91 -9.91
N GLY A 51 15.83 -2.25 -10.35
CA GLY A 51 16.32 -2.12 -11.74
C GLY A 51 15.65 -3.03 -12.78
N LYS A 52 16.09 -2.89 -14.04
CA LYS A 52 15.58 -3.63 -15.23
C LYS A 52 15.73 -5.16 -15.12
N ASP A 53 16.64 -5.64 -14.29
CA ASP A 53 16.98 -7.07 -14.20
C ASP A 53 15.94 -7.91 -13.44
N PHE A 54 15.00 -7.26 -12.74
CA PHE A 54 14.05 -7.95 -11.86
C PHE A 54 12.62 -8.08 -12.43
N TRP A 55 12.17 -7.12 -13.24
CA TRP A 55 10.79 -7.03 -13.72
C TRP A 55 10.40 -7.70 -15.05
N PRO A 56 11.29 -8.32 -15.87
CA PRO A 56 10.89 -8.89 -17.16
C PRO A 56 9.84 -10.02 -17.08
N TRP A 57 9.58 -10.58 -15.89
CA TRP A 57 8.83 -11.82 -15.67
C TRP A 57 7.47 -11.57 -15.00
N VAL A 58 7.21 -10.34 -14.55
CA VAL A 58 6.05 -9.99 -13.70
C VAL A 58 5.08 -9.03 -14.40
N LEU A 59 5.55 -8.24 -15.36
CA LEU A 59 4.73 -7.24 -16.07
C LEU A 59 4.94 -7.39 -17.57
N ALA A 60 3.85 -7.41 -18.35
CA ALA A 60 3.92 -7.45 -19.80
C ALA A 60 4.75 -6.26 -20.35
N PRO A 61 5.39 -6.40 -21.53
CA PRO A 61 6.09 -5.30 -22.19
C PRO A 61 5.19 -4.06 -22.30
N GLY A 62 5.66 -2.90 -21.83
CA GLY A 62 4.89 -1.64 -21.75
C GLY A 62 4.29 -1.33 -20.37
N ILE A 63 3.88 -2.34 -19.60
CA ILE A 63 3.42 -2.13 -18.20
C ILE A 63 4.58 -1.69 -17.32
N TYR A 64 5.78 -2.25 -17.55
CA TYR A 64 6.99 -1.88 -16.82
C TYR A 64 7.35 -0.39 -16.94
N ASP A 65 7.21 0.19 -18.12
CA ASP A 65 7.51 1.61 -18.36
C ASP A 65 6.41 2.52 -17.79
N ALA A 66 5.14 2.12 -17.92
CA ALA A 66 4.01 2.79 -17.27
C ALA A 66 4.08 2.73 -15.73
N ASP A 67 4.66 1.66 -15.17
CA ASP A 67 4.80 1.49 -13.71
C ASP A 67 5.83 2.46 -13.11
N LYS A 68 6.76 2.97 -13.93
CA LYS A 68 7.76 3.96 -13.55
C LYS A 68 7.42 5.38 -14.02
N ASN A 69 6.41 5.51 -14.89
CA ASN A 69 5.93 6.79 -15.38
C ASN A 69 5.06 7.49 -14.31
N LEU A 70 5.46 8.69 -13.92
CA LEU A 70 4.78 9.48 -12.90
C LEU A 70 3.30 9.71 -13.26
N THR A 71 3.03 10.20 -14.47
CA THR A 71 1.67 10.52 -14.93
C THR A 71 0.78 9.27 -14.95
N SER A 72 1.28 8.14 -15.45
CA SER A 72 0.53 6.88 -15.44
C SER A 72 0.22 6.38 -14.02
N VAL A 73 1.15 6.57 -13.07
CA VAL A 73 0.91 6.21 -11.66
C VAL A 73 -0.14 7.12 -11.02
N CYS A 74 0.01 8.44 -11.15
CA CYS A 74 -0.94 9.39 -10.55
C CYS A 74 -2.34 9.26 -11.16
N SER A 75 -2.45 9.08 -12.48
CA SER A 75 -3.73 8.86 -13.17
C SER A 75 -4.46 7.61 -12.65
N ARG A 76 -3.74 6.51 -12.45
CA ARG A 76 -4.32 5.28 -11.87
C ARG A 76 -4.80 5.48 -10.45
N TYR A 77 -4.02 6.17 -9.61
CA TYR A 77 -4.45 6.49 -8.25
C TYR A 77 -5.72 7.37 -8.23
N GLN A 78 -5.88 8.28 -9.20
CA GLN A 78 -7.09 9.10 -9.33
C GLN A 78 -8.32 8.27 -9.74
N GLN A 79 -8.14 7.31 -10.65
CA GLN A 79 -9.18 6.34 -11.02
C GLN A 79 -9.57 5.47 -9.81
N ASP A 80 -8.56 4.89 -9.14
CA ASP A 80 -8.75 4.08 -7.94
C ASP A 80 -9.42 4.86 -6.81
N LEU A 81 -9.09 6.15 -6.64
CA LEU A 81 -9.75 7.01 -5.66
C LEU A 81 -11.24 7.21 -5.97
N THR A 82 -11.60 7.33 -7.25
CA THR A 82 -13.00 7.46 -7.68
C THR A 82 -13.76 6.17 -7.38
N ALA A 83 -13.18 5.00 -7.70
CA ALA A 83 -13.77 3.71 -7.37
C ALA A 83 -13.84 3.47 -5.85
N ALA A 84 -12.80 3.82 -5.09
CA ALA A 84 -12.74 3.65 -3.64
C ALA A 84 -13.86 4.42 -2.93
N ARG A 85 -14.11 5.68 -3.31
CA ARG A 85 -15.23 6.50 -2.80
C ARG A 85 -16.58 5.83 -3.03
N SER A 86 -16.78 5.30 -4.24
CA SER A 86 -18.01 4.57 -4.58
C SER A 86 -18.13 3.29 -3.76
N PHE A 87 -17.04 2.52 -3.61
CA PHE A 87 -17.06 1.25 -2.89
C PHE A 87 -17.26 1.41 -1.38
N LEU A 88 -16.68 2.45 -0.76
CA LEU A 88 -16.92 2.77 0.65
C LEU A 88 -18.40 3.05 0.91
N ARG A 89 -19.08 3.73 -0.03
CA ARG A 89 -20.50 4.04 0.08
C ARG A 89 -21.41 2.86 -0.24
N LEU A 90 -21.13 2.14 -1.32
CA LEU A 90 -22.01 1.08 -1.86
C LEU A 90 -21.78 -0.28 -1.20
N TYR A 91 -20.56 -0.56 -0.75
CA TYR A 91 -20.15 -1.87 -0.25
C TYR A 91 -19.45 -1.79 1.13
N PRO A 92 -19.96 -1.03 2.12
CA PRO A 92 -19.26 -0.78 3.40
C PRO A 92 -18.94 -2.04 4.21
N HIS A 93 -19.65 -3.15 3.96
CA HIS A 93 -19.41 -4.44 4.63
C HIS A 93 -18.60 -5.43 3.81
N ARG A 94 -18.29 -5.12 2.54
CA ARG A 94 -17.55 -5.99 1.61
C ARG A 94 -16.28 -5.33 1.08
N TYR A 95 -16.07 -4.04 1.31
CA TYR A 95 -14.89 -3.28 0.93
C TYR A 95 -14.24 -2.62 2.14
N THR A 96 -12.92 -2.68 2.24
CA THR A 96 -12.13 -1.83 3.14
C THR A 96 -10.92 -1.28 2.40
N LEU A 97 -10.56 -0.05 2.73
CA LEU A 97 -9.27 0.54 2.39
C LEU A 97 -8.27 0.32 3.53
N VAL A 98 -7.01 0.12 3.18
CA VAL A 98 -5.86 0.01 4.08
C VAL A 98 -4.76 0.89 3.53
N ARG A 99 -4.25 1.81 4.34
CA ARG A 99 -3.05 2.56 4.03
C ARG A 99 -1.83 1.79 4.52
N TYR A 100 -0.89 1.52 3.62
CA TYR A 100 0.32 0.72 3.88
C TYR A 100 1.08 1.23 5.09
N GLU A 101 1.17 2.55 5.26
CA GLU A 101 1.94 3.18 6.31
C GLU A 101 1.31 2.95 7.69
N ASP A 102 -0.02 2.94 7.79
CA ASP A 102 -0.71 2.60 9.05
C ASP A 102 -0.49 1.13 9.40
N LEU A 103 -0.58 0.23 8.40
CA LEU A 103 -0.28 -1.20 8.57
C LEU A 103 1.19 -1.43 8.97
N ALA A 104 2.12 -0.65 8.44
CA ALA A 104 3.54 -0.79 8.74
C ALA A 104 3.91 -0.23 10.13
N LEU A 105 3.26 0.85 10.57
CA LEU A 105 3.48 1.47 11.87
C LEU A 105 2.77 0.74 13.01
N HIS A 106 1.57 0.22 12.74
CA HIS A 106 0.71 -0.45 13.72
C HIS A 106 0.23 -1.83 13.24
N PRO A 107 1.17 -2.75 12.94
CA PRO A 107 0.84 -4.03 12.29
C PRO A 107 -0.14 -4.87 13.10
N GLU A 108 -0.02 -4.88 14.44
CA GLU A 108 -0.94 -5.65 15.27
C GLU A 108 -2.38 -5.15 15.18
N SER A 109 -2.62 -3.86 15.42
CA SER A 109 -3.99 -3.32 15.42
C SER A 109 -4.62 -3.37 14.03
N GLU A 110 -3.86 -3.05 12.97
CA GLU A 110 -4.38 -3.06 11.61
C GLU A 110 -4.68 -4.48 11.10
N VAL A 111 -3.80 -5.47 11.39
CA VAL A 111 -4.09 -6.86 11.00
C VAL A 111 -5.27 -7.40 11.81
N ARG A 112 -5.37 -7.11 13.10
CA ARG A 112 -6.55 -7.50 13.90
C ARG A 112 -7.84 -6.91 13.33
N ARG A 113 -7.85 -5.61 12.99
CA ARG A 113 -8.99 -4.94 12.31
C ARG A 113 -9.35 -5.63 11.00
N LEU A 114 -8.36 -6.00 10.19
CA LEU A 114 -8.57 -6.72 8.94
C LEU A 114 -9.15 -8.11 9.15
N TYR A 115 -8.69 -8.87 10.14
CA TYR A 115 -9.25 -10.18 10.46
C TYR A 115 -10.72 -10.06 10.89
N THR A 116 -11.05 -9.04 11.70
CA THR A 116 -12.45 -8.71 12.02
C THR A 116 -13.26 -8.40 10.76
N PHE A 117 -12.76 -7.53 9.88
CA PHE A 117 -13.44 -7.23 8.61
C PHE A 117 -13.61 -8.48 7.72
N LEU A 118 -12.64 -9.39 7.70
CA LEU A 118 -12.68 -10.62 6.91
C LEU A 118 -13.55 -11.73 7.54
N HIS A 119 -14.07 -11.51 8.75
CA HIS A 119 -14.75 -12.53 9.56
C HIS A 119 -13.87 -13.76 9.84
N LEU A 120 -12.57 -13.53 10.05
CA LEU A 120 -11.60 -14.57 10.35
C LEU A 120 -11.15 -14.50 11.82
N PRO A 121 -10.87 -15.65 12.46
CA PRO A 121 -10.39 -15.66 13.84
C PRO A 121 -8.96 -15.14 13.93
N TYR A 122 -8.73 -14.13 14.77
CA TYR A 122 -7.39 -13.64 15.09
C TYR A 122 -6.74 -14.50 16.18
N THR A 123 -6.02 -15.54 15.75
CA THR A 123 -5.43 -16.53 16.68
C THR A 123 -4.03 -16.12 17.15
N ALA A 124 -3.55 -16.76 18.23
CA ALA A 124 -2.17 -16.58 18.71
C ALA A 124 -1.12 -16.89 17.63
N LYS A 125 -1.41 -17.83 16.70
CA LYS A 125 -0.51 -18.13 15.57
C LYS A 125 -0.40 -16.95 14.61
N VAL A 126 -1.52 -16.26 14.35
CA VAL A 126 -1.54 -15.06 13.51
C VAL A 126 -0.79 -13.93 14.23
N ALA A 127 -1.09 -13.69 15.50
CA ALA A 127 -0.39 -12.67 16.29
C ALA A 127 1.13 -12.89 16.31
N ASN A 128 1.58 -14.13 16.50
CA ASN A 128 3.00 -14.47 16.44
C ASN A 128 3.58 -14.22 15.05
N ALA A 129 2.88 -14.58 13.96
CA ALA A 129 3.33 -14.33 12.60
C ALA A 129 3.43 -12.82 12.30
N VAL A 130 2.44 -12.02 12.73
CA VAL A 130 2.50 -10.56 12.61
C VAL A 130 3.73 -10.03 13.33
N PHE A 131 3.96 -10.45 14.57
CA PHE A 131 5.12 -10.02 15.35
C PHE A 131 6.46 -10.41 14.70
N THR A 132 6.66 -11.68 14.35
CA THR A 132 7.94 -12.14 13.82
C THR A 132 8.27 -11.53 12.46
N HIS A 133 7.27 -11.32 11.60
CA HIS A 133 7.48 -10.78 10.26
C HIS A 133 7.64 -9.25 10.22
N THR A 134 7.19 -8.50 11.25
CA THR A 134 7.12 -7.02 11.20
C THR A 134 8.02 -6.29 12.19
N PHE A 135 8.55 -6.97 13.22
CA PHE A 135 9.41 -6.33 14.24
C PHE A 135 10.91 -6.46 13.96
N GLY A 136 11.30 -7.21 12.92
CA GLY A 136 12.70 -7.39 12.54
C GLY A 136 13.51 -8.32 13.44
N PHE A 137 12.86 -9.19 14.21
CA PHE A 137 13.53 -10.20 15.03
C PHE A 137 13.91 -11.43 14.20
N VAL A 138 15.02 -11.31 13.46
CA VAL A 138 15.62 -12.41 12.68
C VAL A 138 17.07 -12.64 13.10
N ALA A 139 17.52 -13.89 13.01
CA ALA A 139 18.89 -14.27 13.37
C ALA A 139 19.94 -13.69 12.39
N ASP A 140 19.61 -13.67 11.09
CA ASP A 140 20.45 -13.08 10.05
C ASP A 140 19.87 -11.73 9.61
N GLN A 141 20.59 -10.65 9.92
CA GLN A 141 20.16 -9.30 9.55
C GLN A 141 20.14 -9.04 8.04
N SER A 142 20.86 -9.83 7.23
CA SER A 142 20.83 -9.71 5.77
C SER A 142 19.41 -9.89 5.20
N ILE A 143 18.61 -10.72 5.88
CA ILE A 143 17.19 -10.97 5.57
C ILE A 143 16.38 -9.67 5.66
N LEU A 144 16.68 -8.77 6.61
CA LEU A 144 15.93 -7.51 6.76
C LEU A 144 16.23 -6.53 5.63
N VAL A 145 17.45 -6.56 5.08
CA VAL A 145 17.89 -5.65 4.02
C VAL A 145 17.38 -6.11 2.65
N HIS A 146 17.17 -7.41 2.45
CA HIS A 146 16.71 -7.95 1.17
C HIS A 146 15.33 -7.39 0.76
N PRO A 147 15.17 -6.76 -0.42
CA PRO A 147 13.93 -6.06 -0.80
C PRO A 147 12.66 -6.91 -0.75
N PHE A 148 12.77 -8.21 -1.03
CA PHE A 148 11.66 -9.16 -1.12
C PHE A 148 11.51 -10.05 0.10
N SER A 149 12.25 -9.77 1.17
CA SER A 149 12.09 -10.50 2.41
C SER A 149 10.70 -10.29 2.99
N THR A 150 10.09 -11.38 3.45
CA THR A 150 8.86 -11.38 4.22
C THR A 150 9.08 -10.96 5.68
N PHE A 151 10.33 -10.77 6.10
CA PHE A 151 10.71 -10.26 7.41
C PHE A 151 11.27 -8.84 7.28
N LYS A 152 10.68 -7.91 8.03
CA LYS A 152 11.08 -6.51 8.07
C LYS A 152 10.95 -5.98 9.50
N ASN A 153 11.66 -4.89 9.78
CA ASN A 153 11.21 -3.94 10.80
C ASN A 153 10.35 -2.89 10.06
N SER A 154 9.04 -3.10 10.04
CA SER A 154 8.12 -2.35 9.17
C SER A 154 8.08 -0.87 9.56
N SER A 155 8.01 -0.56 10.87
CA SER A 155 7.96 0.82 11.36
C SER A 155 9.25 1.59 11.09
N ALA A 156 10.42 0.93 11.17
CA ALA A 156 11.71 1.57 10.89
C ALA A 156 11.95 1.85 9.39
N THR A 157 11.27 1.12 8.50
CA THR A 157 11.55 1.17 7.05
C THR A 157 10.49 1.87 6.22
N VAL A 158 9.29 2.09 6.78
CA VAL A 158 8.14 2.68 6.07
C VAL A 158 8.45 4.01 5.38
N PHE A 159 9.25 4.88 6.01
CA PHE A 159 9.64 6.19 5.47
C PHE A 159 11.07 6.25 4.90
N ALA A 160 11.72 5.11 4.69
CA ALA A 160 13.10 5.06 4.19
C ALA A 160 13.29 5.75 2.82
N TRP A 161 12.20 5.86 2.03
CA TRP A 161 12.21 6.58 0.76
C TRP A 161 12.61 8.06 0.91
N ARG A 162 12.37 8.69 2.07
CA ARG A 162 12.77 10.08 2.37
C ARG A 162 14.29 10.30 2.29
N LYS A 163 15.06 9.24 2.56
CA LYS A 163 16.53 9.27 2.53
C LYS A 163 17.11 9.05 1.14
N SER A 164 16.37 8.37 0.26
CA SER A 164 16.86 7.96 -1.06
C SER A 164 16.32 8.80 -2.22
N LEU A 165 15.16 9.43 -2.06
CA LEU A 165 14.52 10.19 -3.12
C LEU A 165 14.89 11.69 -2.99
N PRO A 166 15.57 12.30 -3.98
CA PRO A 166 15.88 13.73 -3.96
C PRO A 166 14.61 14.58 -3.92
N PHE A 167 14.66 15.71 -3.21
CA PHE A 167 13.50 16.60 -3.07
C PHE A 167 12.94 17.08 -4.43
N THR A 168 13.81 17.33 -5.42
CA THR A 168 13.37 17.71 -6.78
C THR A 168 12.48 16.67 -7.46
N LYS A 169 12.63 15.38 -7.12
CA LYS A 169 11.71 14.33 -7.58
C LYS A 169 10.45 14.30 -6.72
N VAL A 170 10.57 14.50 -5.42
CA VAL A 170 9.42 14.59 -4.50
C VAL A 170 8.48 15.70 -4.93
N GLU A 171 9.01 16.89 -5.22
CA GLU A 171 8.27 18.06 -5.67
C GLU A 171 7.44 17.74 -6.92
N LYS A 172 8.06 17.19 -7.97
CA LYS A 172 7.36 16.75 -9.19
C LYS A 172 6.25 15.75 -8.92
N ILE A 173 6.50 14.78 -8.03
CA ILE A 173 5.48 13.78 -7.68
C ILE A 173 4.32 14.46 -6.93
N GLN A 174 4.62 15.40 -6.02
CA GLN A 174 3.59 16.13 -5.29
C GLN A 174 2.73 17.00 -6.21
N GLU A 175 3.32 17.63 -7.22
CA GLU A 175 2.60 18.41 -8.22
C GLU A 175 1.61 17.53 -9.00
N GLU A 176 2.06 16.39 -9.53
CA GLU A 176 1.21 15.51 -10.34
C GLU A 176 0.16 14.74 -9.50
N CYS A 177 0.55 14.26 -8.32
CA CYS A 177 -0.30 13.45 -7.44
C CYS A 177 -0.96 14.28 -6.32
N ALA A 178 -1.06 15.61 -6.43
CA ALA A 178 -1.51 16.48 -5.33
C ALA A 178 -2.85 16.04 -4.73
N SER A 179 -3.87 15.83 -5.58
CA SER A 179 -5.21 15.41 -5.17
C SER A 179 -5.24 14.02 -4.52
N VAL A 180 -4.38 13.12 -4.99
CA VAL A 180 -4.21 11.77 -4.45
C VAL A 180 -3.57 11.82 -3.07
N LEU A 181 -2.51 12.62 -2.93
CA LEU A 181 -1.81 12.80 -1.66
C LEU A 181 -2.74 13.36 -0.60
N GLU A 182 -3.48 14.41 -0.94
CA GLU A 182 -4.49 15.00 -0.05
C GLU A 182 -5.56 13.98 0.35
N ALA A 183 -6.15 13.29 -0.63
CA ALA A 183 -7.24 12.35 -0.38
C ALA A 183 -6.81 11.22 0.57
N TYR A 184 -5.62 10.64 0.40
CA TYR A 184 -5.12 9.56 1.26
C TYR A 184 -4.37 10.06 2.51
N GLY A 185 -4.46 11.35 2.83
CA GLY A 185 -3.89 11.93 4.05
C GLY A 185 -2.36 11.87 4.07
N TYR A 186 -1.70 12.03 2.92
CA TYR A 186 -0.25 12.17 2.83
C TYR A 186 0.13 13.64 2.88
N ARG A 187 1.02 13.98 3.82
CA ARG A 187 1.49 15.37 3.96
C ARG A 187 2.41 15.73 2.80
N MET A 188 2.14 16.87 2.16
CA MET A 188 3.04 17.48 1.17
C MET A 188 4.13 18.32 1.87
N PHE A 189 5.34 18.27 1.31
CA PHE A 189 6.50 19.01 1.80
C PHE A 189 6.71 20.25 0.92
N PRO A 190 6.56 21.47 1.46
CA PRO A 190 6.68 22.71 0.66
C PRO A 190 8.12 23.14 0.40
N SER A 191 9.11 22.51 1.05
CA SER A 191 10.53 22.86 0.88
C SER A 191 11.42 21.68 1.27
N PRO A 192 12.70 21.65 0.84
CA PRO A 192 13.67 20.67 1.30
C PRO A 192 13.79 20.58 2.83
N ARG A 193 13.70 21.71 3.54
CA ARG A 193 13.77 21.75 5.00
C ARG A 193 12.68 20.89 5.66
N HIS A 194 11.42 21.13 5.28
CA HIS A 194 10.27 20.33 5.76
C HIS A 194 10.37 18.85 5.38
N TYR A 195 10.94 18.53 4.21
CA TYR A 195 11.13 17.15 3.77
C TYR A 195 12.20 16.38 4.57
N HIS A 196 13.20 17.07 5.11
CA HIS A 196 14.25 16.44 5.92
C HIS A 196 13.98 16.48 7.43
N ASP A 197 12.97 17.24 7.88
CA ASP A 197 12.58 17.32 9.29
C ASP A 197 11.54 16.24 9.65
N ASP A 198 12.00 15.02 9.90
CA ASP A 198 11.15 13.89 10.26
C ASP A 198 10.53 14.01 11.66
N LEU A 199 11.11 14.85 12.53
CA LEU A 199 10.69 15.00 13.93
C LEU A 199 9.50 15.94 14.07
N GLN A 200 9.49 17.04 13.30
CA GLN A 200 8.43 18.05 13.36
C GLN A 200 7.44 17.93 12.20
N TYR A 201 7.79 17.19 11.15
CA TYR A 201 7.00 17.11 9.92
C TYR A 201 6.75 15.66 9.47
N THR A 202 5.77 15.04 10.12
CA THR A 202 5.34 13.65 9.84
C THR A 202 4.81 13.51 8.42
N SER A 203 5.08 12.36 7.78
CA SER A 203 4.61 12.10 6.41
C SER A 203 3.09 11.87 6.32
N LEU A 204 2.45 11.57 7.44
CA LEU A 204 1.03 11.21 7.52
C LEU A 204 0.20 12.28 8.21
N LEU A 205 -0.99 12.47 7.67
CA LEU A 205 -2.15 13.13 8.26
C LEU A 205 -3.20 12.05 8.57
N PRO A 206 -4.19 12.34 9.45
CA PRO A 206 -5.38 11.51 9.55
C PRO A 206 -6.02 11.31 8.18
N LEU A 207 -6.53 10.11 7.91
CA LEU A 207 -7.32 9.90 6.70
C LEU A 207 -8.54 10.83 6.74
N PRO A 208 -8.80 11.62 5.67
CA PRO A 208 -9.97 12.47 5.61
C PRO A 208 -11.26 11.66 5.79
N SER A 209 -12.23 12.22 6.52
CA SER A 209 -13.56 11.62 6.66
C SER A 209 -14.37 11.62 5.36
N THR A 210 -13.89 12.36 4.36
CA THR A 210 -14.48 12.51 3.02
C THR A 210 -13.87 11.54 2.00
N LEU A 211 -13.01 10.62 2.45
CA LEU A 211 -12.58 9.50 1.63
C LEU A 211 -13.78 8.59 1.28
#